data_AF-A0A7W1UVH0-F1
#
_entry.id   AF-A0A7W1UVH0-F1
#
_cell.length_a   1.000
_cell.length_b   1.000
_cell.length_c   1.000
_cell.angle_alpha   90.00
_cell.angle_beta   90.00
_cell.angle_gamma   90.00
#
_symmetry.space_group_name_H-M   'P 1'
#
loop_
_entity.id
_entity.type
_entity.pdbx_description
1 polymer ?
#
loop_
_entity_poly.entity_id
_entity_poly.type
_entity_poly.pdbx_seq_one_letter_code
_entity_poly.pdbx_strand_id
1 'polypeptide(L)' 'DWRQAQLADVPSKDTWRQWVYRWDAKPGNHTIRVRAINDAGEVQVYKEASVAPDGASGYHEIDVRVSR' A
#
# COMPACT_ATOMS: atom_id res chain seq x y z
N ASP A 1 7.34 -11.28 3.24
CA ASP A 1 8.30 -10.15 3.25
C ASP A 1 7.74 -8.94 2.54
N TRP A 2 8.14 -7.74 2.98
CA TRP A 2 7.81 -6.50 2.29
C TRP A 2 8.74 -6.28 1.09
N ARG A 3 8.20 -5.69 0.02
CA ARG A 3 8.94 -5.33 -1.19
C ARG A 3 8.73 -3.85 -1.48
N GLN A 4 9.80 -3.16 -1.87
CA GLN A 4 9.73 -1.73 -2.18
C GLN A 4 9.04 -1.53 -3.53
N ALA A 5 8.05 -0.65 -3.57
CA ALA A 5 7.42 -0.19 -4.80
C ALA A 5 8.24 0.92 -5.47
N GLN A 6 8.10 1.06 -6.78
CA GLN A 6 8.55 2.24 -7.50
C GLN A 6 7.56 3.37 -7.22
N LEU A 7 8.07 4.54 -6.82
CA LEU A 7 7.27 5.74 -6.58
C LEU A 7 7.37 6.69 -7.78
N ALA A 8 6.26 7.32 -8.16
CA ALA A 8 6.25 8.36 -9.19
C ALA A 8 6.74 9.71 -8.65
N ASP A 9 7.16 10.59 -9.54
CA ASP A 9 7.42 11.99 -9.18
C ASP A 9 6.12 12.71 -8.80
N VAL A 10 6.23 13.68 -7.88
CA VAL A 10 5.10 14.48 -7.39
C VAL A 10 5.48 15.96 -7.34
N PRO A 11 4.54 16.88 -7.60
CA PRO A 11 4.82 18.31 -7.62
C PRO A 11 5.06 18.90 -6.23
N SER A 12 4.49 18.30 -5.16
CA SER A 12 4.71 18.75 -3.79
C SER A 12 4.44 17.64 -2.76
N LYS A 13 4.87 17.87 -1.52
CA LYS A 13 4.60 16.98 -0.36
C LYS A 13 3.13 16.91 0.04
N ASP A 14 2.32 17.87 -0.40
CA ASP A 14 0.89 17.96 -0.07
C ASP A 14 0.02 17.22 -1.09
N THR A 15 0.64 16.43 -1.98
CA THR A 15 -0.05 15.63 -2.98
C THR A 15 0.16 14.14 -2.73
N TRP A 16 -0.86 13.36 -3.07
CA TRP A 16 -0.72 11.91 -3.16
C TRP A 16 0.37 11.50 -4.15
N ARG A 17 1.06 10.41 -3.83
CA ARG A 17 2.11 9.84 -4.66
C ARG A 17 1.67 8.50 -5.22
N GLN A 18 1.63 8.41 -6.55
CA GLN A 18 1.40 7.12 -7.20
C GLN A 18 2.58 6.19 -6.99
N TRP A 19 2.29 4.89 -6.91
CA TRP A 19 3.29 3.84 -6.75
C TRP A 19 2.91 2.61 -7.56
N VAL A 20 3.91 1.81 -7.95
CA VAL A 20 3.71 0.55 -8.65
C VAL A 20 4.72 -0.48 -8.19
N TYR A 21 4.26 -1.71 -7.97
CA TYR A 21 5.13 -2.87 -7.79
C TYR A 21 4.77 -3.91 -8.86
N ARG A 22 5.73 -4.24 -9.71
CA ARG A 22 5.57 -5.29 -10.73
C ARG A 22 6.03 -6.61 -10.15
N TRP A 23 5.18 -7.63 -10.22
CA TRP A 23 5.48 -8.96 -9.73
C TRP A 23 5.15 -10.02 -10.78
N ASP A 24 5.88 -11.14 -10.74
CA ASP A 24 5.61 -12.32 -11.54
C ASP A 24 4.57 -13.19 -10.81
N ALA A 25 3.29 -12.91 -11.08
CA ALA A 25 2.15 -13.51 -10.41
C ALA A 25 2.00 -15.00 -10.79
N LYS A 26 2.12 -15.90 -9.81
CA LYS A 26 1.85 -17.33 -10.01
C LYS A 26 0.35 -17.63 -9.86
N PRO A 27 -0.22 -18.59 -10.62
CA PRO A 27 -1.61 -18.99 -10.43
C PRO A 27 -1.91 -19.40 -8.98
N GLY A 28 -3.05 -18.98 -8.44
CA GLY A 28 -3.43 -19.21 -7.05
C GLY A 28 -4.12 -18.02 -6.41
N ASN A 29 -4.45 -18.14 -5.13
CA ASN A 29 -4.96 -17.05 -4.31
C ASN A 29 -3.80 -16.31 -3.65
N HIS A 30 -3.87 -14.99 -3.64
CA HIS A 30 -2.88 -14.12 -3.02
C HIS A 30 -3.54 -13.01 -2.23
N THR A 31 -2.96 -12.69 -1.09
CA THR A 31 -3.31 -11.52 -0.30
C THR A 31 -2.24 -10.46 -0.55
N ILE A 32 -2.67 -9.30 -1.06
CA ILE A 32 -1.80 -8.17 -1.35
C ILE A 32 -2.06 -7.09 -0.30
N ARG A 33 -1.01 -6.70 0.40
CA ARG A 33 -1.06 -5.67 1.44
C ARG A 33 -0.09 -4.54 1.15
N VAL A 34 -0.52 -3.31 1.42
CA VAL A 34 0.29 -2.11 1.19
C VAL A 34 0.48 -1.32 2.48
N ARG A 35 1.61 -0.63 2.59
CA ARG A 35 1.90 0.30 3.68
C ARG A 35 2.77 1.45 3.18
N ALA A 36 2.62 2.62 3.79
CA ALA A 36 3.48 3.77 3.55
C ALA A 36 4.48 4.00 4.70
N ILE A 37 5.54 4.74 4.39
CA ILE A 37 6.47 5.33 5.34
C ILE A 37 6.46 6.84 5.06
N ASN A 38 6.22 7.67 6.08
CA ASN A 38 6.19 9.12 5.90
C ASN A 38 7.61 9.73 5.80
N ASP A 39 7.68 11.05 5.63
CA ASP A 39 8.94 11.80 5.52
C ASP A 39 9.79 11.76 6.80
N ALA A 40 9.16 11.59 7.96
CA ALA A 40 9.82 11.34 9.23
C ALA A 40 10.35 9.91 9.40
N GLY A 41 10.11 9.01 8.43
CA GLY A 41 10.54 7.62 8.48
C GLY A 41 9.60 6.71 9.29
N GLU A 42 8.44 7.21 9.69
CA GLU A 42 7.46 6.46 10.47
C GLU A 42 6.66 5.53 9.56
N VAL A 43 6.58 4.26 9.96
CA VAL A 43 5.81 3.23 9.24
C VAL A 43 4.34 3.34 9.64
N GLN A 44 3.44 3.27 8.66
CA GLN A 44 2.01 3.19 8.89
C GLN A 44 1.65 2.07 9.88
N VAL A 45 0.74 2.34 10.81
CA VAL A 45 0.30 1.34 11.79
C VAL A 45 -0.60 0.31 11.12
N TYR A 46 -0.47 -0.97 11.52
CA TYR A 46 -1.31 -2.04 10.99
C TYR A 46 -2.77 -1.92 11.49
N LYS A 47 -2.96 -1.30 12.66
CA LYS A 47 -4.25 -1.23 13.34
C LYS A 47 -5.24 -0.44 12.48
N GLU A 48 -6.32 -1.11 12.11
CA GLU A 48 -7.43 -0.48 11.40
C GLU A 48 -8.15 0.51 12.30
N ALA A 49 -8.51 1.65 11.72
CA ALA A 49 -9.40 2.63 12.33
C ALA A 49 -10.51 3.01 11.35
N SER A 50 -11.69 3.24 11.89
CA SER A 50 -12.86 3.72 11.15
C SER A 50 -12.55 5.02 10.41
N VAL A 51 -13.26 5.25 9.30
CA VAL A 51 -13.07 6.46 8.47
C VAL A 51 -13.30 7.76 9.24
N ALA A 52 -14.22 7.77 10.21
CA ALA A 52 -14.53 8.98 10.96
C ALA A 52 -13.73 9.02 12.29
N PRO A 53 -13.24 10.21 12.71
CA PRO A 53 -13.31 11.50 12.01
C PRO A 53 -12.12 11.78 11.07
N ASP A 54 -11.00 11.07 11.22
CA ASP A 54 -9.70 11.48 10.67
C ASP A 54 -9.21 10.61 9.49
N GLY A 55 -10.13 9.97 8.78
CA GLY A 55 -9.84 9.04 7.70
C GLY A 55 -9.53 7.62 8.19
N ALA A 56 -9.67 6.64 7.30
CA ALA A 56 -9.35 5.25 7.63
C ALA A 56 -7.83 5.06 7.71
N SER A 57 -7.37 4.42 8.79
CA SER A 57 -5.98 3.97 8.94
C SER A 57 -5.92 2.44 8.98
N GLY A 58 -4.70 1.89 9.02
CA GLY A 58 -4.47 0.47 8.85
C GLY A 58 -3.91 0.15 7.46
N TYR A 59 -3.38 -1.05 7.30
CA TYR A 59 -2.89 -1.47 6.00
C TYR A 59 -4.05 -1.82 5.09
N HIS A 60 -4.09 -1.22 3.89
CA HIS A 60 -5.05 -1.66 2.88
C HIS A 60 -4.62 -3.04 2.37
N GLU A 61 -5.59 -3.96 2.34
CA GLU A 61 -5.43 -5.35 1.95
C GLU A 61 -6.51 -5.74 0.94
N ILE A 62 -6.11 -6.49 -0.08
CA ILE A 62 -7.01 -7.10 -1.05
C ILE A 62 -6.64 -8.56 -1.27
N ASP A 63 -7.65 -9.40 -1.47
CA ASP A 63 -7.47 -10.77 -1.93
C ASP A 63 -7.71 -10.85 -3.43
N VAL A 64 -6.78 -11.49 -4.14
CA VAL A 64 -6.86 -11.70 -5.58
C VAL A 64 -6.66 -13.17 -5.93
N ARG A 65 -7.33 -13.62 -6.99
CA ARG A 65 -7.12 -14.94 -7.58
C ARG A 65 -6.51 -14.79 -8.97
N VAL A 66 -5.35 -15.40 -9.17
CA VAL A 66 -4.64 -15.44 -10.46
C VAL A 66 -4.96 -16.77 -11.13
N SER A 67 -5.60 -16.72 -12.30
CA SER A 67 -5.83 -17.89 -13.16
C SER A 67 -4.65 -18.11 -14.12
N ARG A 68 -4.61 -19.29 -14.75
CA ARG A 68 -3.72 -19.57 -15.88
C ARG A 68 -4.25 -18.95 -17.17
#